data_AF-A0A9P8EYW1-F1
#
_entry.id   AF-A0A9P8EYW1-F1
#
_cell.length_a   1.000
_cell.length_b   1.000
_cell.length_c   1.000
_cell.angle_alpha   90.00
_cell.angle_beta   90.00
_cell.angle_gamma   90.00
#
_symmetry.space_group_name_H-M   'P 1'
#
loop_
_entity.id
_entity.type
_entity.pdbx_description
1 polymer ?
#
loop_
_entity_poly.entity_id
_entity_poly.type
_entity_poly.pdbx_seq_one_letter_code
_entity_poly.pdbx_strand_id
1 'polypeptide(L)'
;IHHTAGGLIVWALLYGALSGAFVSLQPTTVASITEDLSTVGGRMGMNTFCASFGILIGTPIAGLLVGSGNWVGMQVFSGATLLGAAILVIATRLSITGLDVSVKA
;
A
#
# COMPACT_ATOMS: atom_id res chain seq x y z
N ILE A 1 -26.03 4.53 -1.79
CA ILE A 1 -25.21 3.90 -0.74
C ILE A 1 -25.62 4.55 0.58
N HIS A 2 -26.38 3.85 1.43
CA HIS A 2 -26.79 4.41 2.72
C HIS A 2 -25.56 4.43 3.65
N HIS A 3 -24.93 5.59 3.79
CA HIS A 3 -23.84 5.79 4.74
C HIS A 3 -24.40 5.86 6.16
N THR A 4 -24.65 4.70 6.77
CA THR A 4 -24.89 4.65 8.22
C THR A 4 -23.57 4.95 8.92
N ALA A 5 -23.56 5.92 9.84
CA ALA A 5 -22.35 6.34 10.57
C ALA A 5 -21.56 5.16 11.16
N GLY A 6 -22.25 4.11 11.65
CA GLY A 6 -21.61 2.89 12.14
C GLY A 6 -20.75 2.16 11.09
N GLY A 7 -21.20 2.08 9.84
CA GLY A 7 -20.43 1.44 8.76
C GLY A 7 -19.15 2.20 8.40
N LEU A 8 -19.20 3.53 8.42
CA LEU A 8 -18.02 4.39 8.22
C LEU A 8 -17.01 4.24 9.36
N ILE A 9 -17.48 4.16 10.61
CA ILE A 9 -16.62 3.97 11.79
C ILE A 9 -15.89 2.64 11.70
N VAL A 10 -16.61 1.54 11.44
CA VAL A 10 -16.00 0.21 11.30
C VAL A 10 -15.00 0.20 10.14
N TRP A 11 -15.35 0.79 9.00
CA TRP A 11 -14.44 0.90 7.87
C TRP A 11 -13.18 1.69 8.20
N ALA A 12 -13.31 2.84 8.87
CA ALA A 12 -12.17 3.68 9.26
C ALA A 12 -11.23 2.97 10.24
N LEU A 13 -11.78 2.22 11.21
CA LEU A 13 -10.99 1.42 12.15
C LEU A 13 -10.21 0.31 11.44
N LEU A 14 -10.89 -0.46 10.57
CA LEU A 14 -10.25 -1.53 9.80
C LEU A 14 -9.19 -0.95 8.86
N TYR A 15 -9.55 0.06 8.06
CA TYR A 15 -8.61 0.70 7.14
C TYR A 15 -7.41 1.30 7.88
N GLY A 16 -7.62 1.99 9.01
CA GLY A 16 -6.55 2.57 9.81
C GLY A 16 -5.60 1.51 10.38
N ALA A 17 -6.14 0.43 10.94
CA ALA A 17 -5.33 -0.67 11.47
C ALA A 17 -4.52 -1.37 10.35
N LEU A 18 -5.15 -1.70 9.22
CA LEU A 18 -4.50 -2.41 8.11
C LEU A 18 -3.47 -1.52 7.39
N SER A 19 -3.82 -0.26 7.11
CA SER A 19 -2.92 0.69 6.46
C SER A 19 -1.74 1.05 7.37
N GLY A 20 -1.98 1.23 8.67
CA GLY A 20 -0.92 1.49 9.64
C GLY A 20 0.07 0.32 9.75
N ALA A 21 -0.43 -0.91 9.79
CA ALA A 21 0.41 -2.10 9.76
C ALA A 21 1.29 -2.13 8.50
N PHE A 22 0.71 -1.87 7.32
CA PHE A 22 1.45 -1.83 6.05
C PHE A 22 2.57 -0.79 6.04
N VAL A 23 2.28 0.45 6.47
CA VAL A 23 3.28 1.54 6.49
C VAL A 23 4.40 1.24 7.49
N SER A 24 4.09 0.62 8.64
CA SER A 24 5.11 0.24 9.63
C SER A 24 6.03 -0.89 9.18
N LEU A 25 5.54 -1.79 8.31
CA LEU A 25 6.32 -2.90 7.76
C LEU A 25 7.34 -2.45 6.71
N GLN A 26 7.07 -1.35 6.02
CA GLN A 26 7.92 -0.84 4.94
C GLN A 26 9.40 -0.67 5.36
N PRO A 27 9.75 0.10 6.42
CA PRO A 27 11.14 0.27 6.84
C PRO A 27 11.78 -1.05 7.31
N THR A 28 11.03 -1.89 8.05
CA THR A 28 11.52 -3.19 8.54
C THR A 28 11.83 -4.14 7.39
N THR A 29 10.99 -4.16 6.35
CA THR A 29 11.20 -4.98 5.15
C THR A 29 12.45 -4.52 4.40
N VAL A 30 12.61 -3.21 4.18
CA VAL A 30 13.80 -2.67 3.51
C VAL A 30 15.07 -2.99 4.32
N ALA A 31 15.04 -2.84 5.65
CA ALA A 31 16.15 -3.20 6.51
C ALA A 31 16.49 -4.70 6.43
N SER A 32 15.48 -5.58 6.42
CA SER A 32 15.68 -7.03 6.39
C SER A 32 16.33 -7.56 5.10
N ILE A 33 16.17 -6.85 3.98
CA ILE A 33 16.75 -7.21 2.67
C ILE A 33 18.07 -6.46 2.43
N THR A 34 18.51 -5.65 3.38
CA THR A 34 19.74 -4.87 3.26
C THR A 34 20.85 -5.47 4.11
N GLU A 35 21.87 -6.01 3.45
CA GLU A 35 23.05 -6.60 4.10
C GLU A 35 23.93 -5.55 4.78
N ASP A 36 24.06 -4.35 4.17
CA ASP A 36 24.82 -3.23 4.73
C ASP A 36 23.90 -2.08 5.19
N LEU A 37 23.73 -1.96 6.50
CA LEU A 37 22.92 -0.94 7.17
C LEU A 37 23.31 0.50 6.81
N SER A 38 24.53 0.75 6.34
CA SER A 38 24.97 2.07 5.87
C SER A 38 24.20 2.54 4.62
N THR A 39 23.65 1.61 3.84
CA THR A 39 22.91 1.87 2.58
C THR A 39 21.39 1.89 2.75
N VAL A 40 20.87 1.55 3.95
CA VAL A 40 19.43 1.46 4.22
C VAL A 40 18.71 2.78 3.94
N GLY A 41 19.32 3.92 4.31
CA GLY A 41 18.75 5.24 4.03
C GLY A 41 18.53 5.50 2.54
N GLY A 42 19.49 5.12 1.69
CA GLY A 42 19.37 5.25 0.23
C GLY A 42 18.29 4.34 -0.34
N ARG A 43 18.21 3.09 0.13
CA ARG A 43 17.18 2.12 -0.30
C ARG A 43 15.77 2.52 0.13
N MET A 44 15.62 3.03 1.35
CA MET A 44 14.36 3.58 1.85
C MET A 44 13.96 4.85 1.08
N GLY A 45 14.93 5.68 0.71
CA GLY A 45 14.75 6.82 -0.19
C GLY A 45 14.22 6.42 -1.56
N MET A 46 14.81 5.40 -2.21
CA MET A 46 14.32 4.87 -3.49
C MET A 46 12.89 4.34 -3.39
N ASN A 47 12.55 3.62 -2.31
CA ASN A 47 11.18 3.15 -2.09
C ASN A 47 10.17 4.32 -1.98
N THR A 48 10.51 5.34 -1.20
CA THR A 48 9.64 6.51 -0.99
C THR A 48 9.55 7.38 -2.26
N PHE A 49 10.60 7.44 -3.05
CA PHE A 49 10.61 8.08 -4.36
C PHE A 49 9.60 7.43 -5.32
N CYS A 50 9.58 6.10 -5.41
CA CYS A 50 8.57 5.38 -6.19
C CYS A 50 7.14 5.65 -5.70
N ALA A 51 6.93 5.68 -4.38
CA ALA A 51 5.62 5.98 -3.79
C ALA A 51 5.11 7.40 -4.13
N SER A 52 6.03 8.35 -4.35
CA SER A 52 5.69 9.75 -4.65
C SER A 52 4.94 9.90 -5.97
N PHE A 53 5.24 9.09 -6.98
CA PHE A 53 4.49 9.07 -8.24
C PHE A 53 3.04 8.63 -8.04
N GLY A 54 2.81 7.65 -7.15
CA GLY A 54 1.47 7.19 -6.81
C GLY A 54 0.62 8.28 -6.17
N ILE A 55 1.20 9.05 -5.25
CA ILE A 55 0.52 10.19 -4.61
C ILE A 55 0.25 11.32 -5.62
N LEU A 56 1.24 11.62 -6.47
CA LEU A 56 1.13 12.66 -7.49
C LEU A 56 0.04 12.37 -8.53
N ILE A 57 -0.05 11.12 -9.00
CA ILE A 57 -1.04 10.70 -10.02
C ILE A 57 -2.40 10.39 -9.38
N GLY A 58 -2.42 9.83 -8.17
CA GLY A 58 -3.65 9.42 -7.50
C GLY A 58 -4.57 10.60 -7.14
N THR A 59 -3.98 11.71 -6.69
CA THR A 59 -4.73 12.91 -6.27
C THR A 59 -5.61 13.51 -7.37
N PRO A 60 -5.11 13.79 -8.60
CA PRO A 60 -5.96 14.32 -9.68
C PRO A 60 -7.00 13.31 -10.17
N ILE A 61 -6.66 12.01 -10.24
CA ILE A 61 -7.62 10.96 -10.64
C ILE A 61 -8.77 10.88 -9.64
N ALA A 62 -8.46 10.84 -8.35
CA ALA A 62 -9.47 10.86 -7.29
C ALA A 62 -10.33 12.13 -7.36
N GLY A 63 -9.72 13.30 -7.59
CA GLY A 63 -10.42 14.57 -7.74
C GLY A 63 -11.41 14.58 -8.91
N LEU A 64 -11.04 14.02 -10.07
CA LEU A 64 -11.91 13.90 -11.23
C LEU A 64 -13.10 12.95 -10.99
N LEU A 65 -12.86 11.82 -10.31
CA LEU A 65 -13.89 10.83 -9.99
C LEU A 65 -14.89 11.36 -8.96
N VAL A 66 -14.42 12.12 -7.97
CA VAL A 66 -15.27 12.81 -6.99
C VAL A 66 -16.06 13.94 -7.67
N GLY A 67 -15.39 14.77 -8.47
CA GLY A 67 -16.02 15.92 -9.14
C GLY A 67 -17.11 15.54 -10.15
N SER A 68 -17.04 14.34 -10.73
CA SER A 68 -18.07 13.79 -11.62
C SER A 68 -19.21 13.07 -10.89
N GLY A 69 -19.17 12.98 -9.55
CA GLY A 69 -20.15 12.24 -8.76
C GLY A 69 -20.03 10.72 -8.85
N ASN A 70 -18.98 10.20 -9.50
CA ASN A 70 -18.76 8.77 -9.68
C ASN A 70 -18.01 8.15 -8.50
N TRP A 71 -18.71 8.02 -7.38
CA TRP A 71 -18.17 7.43 -6.14
C TRP A 71 -17.81 5.95 -6.27
N VAL A 72 -18.53 5.19 -7.11
CA VAL A 72 -18.22 3.78 -7.38
C VAL A 72 -16.89 3.67 -8.14
N GLY A 73 -16.66 4.54 -9.14
CA GLY A 73 -15.40 4.62 -9.86
C GLY A 73 -14.22 4.93 -8.95
N MET A 74 -14.40 5.82 -7.97
CA MET A 74 -13.37 6.11 -6.97
C MET A 74 -13.07 4.89 -6.08
N GLN A 75 -14.09 4.18 -5.58
CA GLN A 75 -13.91 2.98 -4.78
C GLN A 75 -13.18 1.87 -5.55
N VAL A 76 -13.55 1.66 -6.83
CA VAL A 76 -12.91 0.67 -7.70
C VAL A 76 -11.46 1.06 -7.99
N PHE A 77 -11.17 2.33 -8.25
CA PHE A 77 -9.81 2.83 -8.46
C PHE A 77 -8.92 2.61 -7.21
N SER A 78 -9.41 2.98 -6.03
CA SER A 78 -8.70 2.74 -4.76
C SER A 78 -8.51 1.25 -4.47
N GLY A 79 -9.52 0.42 -4.74
CA GLY A 79 -9.41 -1.03 -4.57
C GLY A 79 -8.42 -1.67 -5.54
N ALA A 80 -8.46 -1.29 -6.82
CA ALA A 80 -7.56 -1.82 -7.85
C ALA A 80 -6.10 -1.45 -7.60
N THR A 81 -5.84 -0.22 -7.17
CA THR A 81 -4.47 0.22 -6.82
C THR A 81 -3.93 -0.50 -5.58
N LEU A 82 -4.76 -0.71 -4.56
CA LEU A 82 -4.41 -1.53 -3.39
C LEU A 82 -4.13 -3.00 -3.75
N LEU A 83 -4.96 -3.59 -4.62
CA LEU A 83 -4.72 -4.96 -5.12
C LEU A 83 -3.44 -5.06 -5.93
N GLY A 84 -3.17 -4.08 -6.81
CA GLY A 84 -1.91 -4.00 -7.54
C GLY A 84 -0.70 -3.92 -6.62
N ALA A 85 -0.77 -3.08 -5.57
CA ALA A 85 0.27 -3.01 -4.56
C ALA A 85 0.44 -4.35 -3.81
N ALA A 86 -0.65 -5.02 -3.43
CA ALA A 86 -0.60 -6.32 -2.77
C ALA A 86 0.06 -7.39 -3.64
N ILE A 87 -0.26 -7.44 -4.93
CA ILE A 87 0.36 -8.37 -5.89
C ILE A 87 1.87 -8.11 -5.99
N LEU A 88 2.29 -6.85 -6.10
CA LEU A 88 3.72 -6.49 -6.16
C LEU A 88 4.45 -6.92 -4.89
N VAL A 89 3.87 -6.69 -3.72
CA VAL A 89 4.45 -7.10 -2.43
C VAL A 89 4.56 -8.63 -2.33
N ILE A 90 3.54 -9.37 -2.76
CA ILE A 90 3.57 -10.84 -2.83
C ILE A 90 4.67 -11.30 -3.79
N ALA A 91 4.79 -10.68 -4.97
CA ALA A 91 5.84 -11.00 -5.93
C ALA A 91 7.26 -10.74 -5.38
N THR A 92 7.44 -9.63 -4.65
CA THR A 92 8.71 -9.34 -3.95
C THR A 92 9.01 -10.40 -2.90
N ARG A 93 8.02 -10.79 -2.09
CA ARG A 93 8.17 -11.88 -1.10
C ARG A 93 8.57 -13.20 -1.76
N LEU A 94 7.89 -13.58 -2.84
CA LEU A 94 8.22 -14.81 -3.58
C LEU A 94 9.62 -14.77 -4.20
N SER A 95 10.07 -13.59 -4.65
CA SER A 95 11.39 -13.42 -5.26
C SER A 95 12.53 -13.50 -4.24
N ILE A 96 12.27 -13.13 -2.98
CA ILE A 96 13.27 -13.16 -1.88
C ILE A 96 13.29 -14.52 -1.18
N THR A 97 12.12 -15.15 -0.99
CA THR A 97 11.99 -16.40 -0.20
C THR A 97 12.08 -17.67 -1.06
N GLY A 98 11.96 -17.54 -2.39
CA GLY A 98 11.69 -18.68 -3.28
C GLY A 98 10.27 -19.24 -3.10
N LEU A 99 9.89 -20.25 -3.89
CA LEU A 99 8.60 -20.96 -3.77
C LEU A 99 8.46 -21.80 -2.48
N ASP A 100 9.39 -21.67 -1.54
CA ASP A 100 9.39 -22.44 -0.31
C ASP A 100 8.66 -21.67 0.80
N VAL A 101 7.40 -22.03 1.03
CA VAL A 101 6.51 -21.43 2.04
C VAL A 101 6.92 -21.86 3.46
N SER A 102 8.00 -22.65 3.60
CA SER A 102 8.40 -23.31 4.84
C SER A 102 9.76 -22.84 5.41
N VAL A 103 10.18 -21.60 5.20
CA VAL A 103 11.26 -21.02 6.03
C VAL A 103 10.66 -20.16 7.13
N LYS A 104 10.73 -20.71 8.34
CA LYS A 104 10.34 -20.12 9.61
C LYS A 104 10.99 -18.74 9.78
N ALA A 105 10.17 -17.76 10.18
CA ALA A 105 10.62 -16.48 10.72
C ALA A 105 11.52 -16.65 11.94
#